data_AF-T1DAD4-F1
#
_entry.id   AF-T1DAD4-F1
#
_cell.length_a   1.000
_cell.length_b   1.000
_cell.length_c   1.000
_cell.angle_alpha   90.00
_cell.angle_beta   90.00
_cell.angle_gamma   90.00
#
_symmetry.space_group_name_H-M   'P 1'
#
loop_
_entity.id
_entity.type
_entity.pdbx_description
1 polymer ?
#
loop_
_entity_poly.entity_id
_entity_poly.type
_entity_poly.pdbx_seq_one_letter_code
_entity_poly.pdbx_strand_id
1 'polypeptide(L)'
;MSTLVLVHREALLDQWVERLSAFLDVPAQDVGRIGGGRRRPNGLLDVAMIQTLFRKGVVDDCVAGYGQLIVDECHHLSAKSFEKVAREAKARFVVGLSATVTRKDGHHPIVFMQCGPIRYRVSARAQAAVRPFRHTVFVQPTAFRSLRPAVA
;
A
#
# COMPACT_ATOMS: atom_id res chain seq x y z
N MET A 1 -20.21 5.46 1.57
CA MET A 1 -19.50 4.46 2.38
C MET A 1 -18.18 5.08 2.83
N SER A 2 -17.83 5.00 4.11
CA SER A 2 -16.58 5.58 4.62
C SER A 2 -15.36 4.70 4.29
N THR A 3 -14.28 5.31 3.80
CA THR A 3 -13.08 4.60 3.34
C THR A 3 -11.82 5.20 3.93
N LEU A 4 -10.96 4.33 4.46
CA LEU A 4 -9.62 4.66 4.93
C LEU A 4 -8.58 4.01 4.02
N VAL A 5 -7.69 4.82 3.44
CA VAL A 5 -6.53 4.35 2.70
C VAL A 5 -5.28 4.43 3.59
N LEU A 6 -4.63 3.29 3.81
CA LEU A 6 -3.40 3.17 4.58
C LEU A 6 -2.18 3.18 3.66
N VAL A 7 -1.24 4.06 3.97
CA VAL A 7 0.06 4.16 3.30
C VAL A 7 1.19 4.16 4.33
N HIS A 8 2.43 3.97 3.86
CA HIS A 8 3.62 3.90 4.74
C HIS A 8 4.66 5.01 4.47
N ARG A 9 4.44 5.87 3.47
CA ARG A 9 5.29 7.01 3.13
C ARG A 9 4.45 8.24 2.85
N GLU A 10 4.98 9.41 3.20
CA GLU A 10 4.33 10.70 2.93
C GLU A 10 4.14 10.96 1.44
N ALA A 11 5.13 10.62 0.61
CA ALA A 11 5.01 10.73 -0.85
C ALA A 11 3.83 9.90 -1.42
N LEU A 12 3.55 8.73 -0.83
CA LEU A 12 2.38 7.93 -1.22
C LEU A 12 1.08 8.61 -0.74
N LEU A 13 1.07 9.20 0.45
CA LEU A 13 -0.09 9.95 0.95
C LEU A 13 -0.45 11.08 -0.02
N ASP A 14 0.52 11.90 -0.41
CA ASP A 14 0.29 13.01 -1.32
C ASP A 14 -0.17 12.53 -2.70
N GLN A 15 0.47 11.48 -3.23
CA GLN A 15 0.06 10.85 -4.49
C GLN A 15 -1.38 10.32 -4.42
N TRP A 16 -1.76 9.66 -3.33
CA TRP A 16 -3.12 9.15 -3.15
C TRP A 16 -4.14 10.29 -3.13
N VAL A 17 -3.86 11.38 -2.42
CA VAL A 17 -4.77 12.53 -2.39
C VAL A 17 -4.90 13.18 -3.77
N GLU A 18 -3.79 13.37 -4.48
CA GLU A 18 -3.80 13.91 -5.86
C GLU A 18 -4.64 13.02 -6.79
N ARG A 19 -4.44 11.70 -6.73
CA ARG A 19 -5.15 10.75 -7.59
C ARG A 19 -6.63 10.65 -7.23
N LEU A 20 -6.97 10.62 -5.95
CA LEU A 20 -8.38 10.61 -5.51
C LEU A 20 -9.09 11.89 -5.97
N SER A 21 -8.44 13.05 -5.82
CA SER A 21 -8.96 14.34 -6.27
C SER A 21 -9.23 14.32 -7.78
N ALA A 22 -8.26 13.85 -8.58
CA ALA A 22 -8.38 13.79 -10.04
C ALA A 22 -9.42 12.77 -10.53
N PHE A 23 -9.47 11.57 -9.94
CA PHE A 23 -10.34 10.49 -10.42
C PHE A 23 -11.78 10.58 -9.90
N LEU A 24 -12.00 11.23 -8.77
CA LEU A 24 -13.32 11.39 -8.17
C LEU A 24 -13.92 12.78 -8.41
N ASP A 25 -13.18 13.68 -9.06
CA ASP A 25 -13.58 15.07 -9.32
C ASP A 25 -13.97 15.82 -8.02
N VAL A 26 -13.13 15.67 -6.99
CA VAL A 26 -13.31 16.34 -5.69
C VAL A 26 -12.10 17.21 -5.36
N PRO A 27 -12.28 18.37 -4.70
CA PRO A 27 -11.18 19.17 -4.21
C PRO A 27 -10.25 18.36 -3.29
N ALA A 28 -8.93 18.54 -3.42
CA ALA A 28 -7.95 17.84 -2.59
C ALA A 28 -8.07 18.14 -1.08
N GLN A 29 -8.75 19.22 -0.70
CA GLN A 29 -9.08 19.55 0.69
C GLN A 29 -10.24 18.72 1.27
N ASP A 30 -11.06 18.14 0.40
CA ASP A 30 -12.21 17.31 0.75
C ASP A 30 -11.80 15.84 0.93
N VAL A 31 -10.54 15.50 0.63
CA VAL A 31 -9.90 14.25 1.02
C VAL A 31 -9.18 14.47 2.34
N GLY A 32 -9.63 13.82 3.40
CA GLY A 32 -9.03 14.00 4.70
C GLY A 32 -7.68 13.30 4.81
N ARG A 33 -6.83 13.82 5.70
CA ARG A 33 -5.41 13.44 5.79
C ARG A 33 -4.99 13.18 7.23
N ILE A 34 -4.29 12.07 7.46
CA ILE A 34 -3.74 11.69 8.76
C ILE A 34 -2.27 11.29 8.60
N GLY A 35 -1.35 12.26 8.74
CA GLY A 35 0.08 12.05 8.57
C GLY A 35 0.80 13.27 7.97
N GLY A 36 2.13 13.25 7.92
CA GLY A 36 2.94 14.31 7.29
C GLY A 36 2.86 15.63 8.05
N GLY A 37 2.73 15.55 9.38
CA GLY A 37 2.49 16.72 10.23
C GLY A 37 1.06 17.31 10.13
N ARG A 38 0.18 16.74 9.30
CA ARG A 38 -1.20 17.20 9.13
C ARG A 38 -2.19 16.16 9.66
N ARG A 39 -3.20 16.61 10.41
CA ARG A 39 -4.29 15.76 10.89
C ARG A 39 -5.63 16.46 10.74
N ARG A 40 -6.33 16.13 9.66
CA ARG A 40 -7.67 16.61 9.32
C ARG A 40 -8.47 15.47 8.68
N PRO A 41 -8.84 14.44 9.47
CA PRO A 41 -9.75 13.42 8.97
C PRO A 41 -11.16 13.98 8.79
N ASN A 42 -11.89 13.48 7.79
CA ASN A 42 -13.31 13.82 7.57
C ASN A 42 -14.27 12.65 7.81
N GLY A 43 -13.75 11.44 8.01
CA GLY A 43 -14.52 10.22 8.30
C GLY A 43 -15.20 9.60 7.09
N LEU A 44 -14.99 10.14 5.89
CA LEU A 44 -15.68 9.79 4.66
C LEU A 44 -14.71 9.19 3.64
N LEU A 45 -13.66 9.93 3.32
CA LEU A 45 -12.57 9.47 2.46
C LEU A 45 -11.26 10.06 3.00
N ASP A 46 -10.49 9.20 3.65
CA ASP A 46 -9.30 9.60 4.38
C ASP A 46 -8.08 8.81 3.92
N VAL A 47 -6.95 9.50 3.79
CA VAL A 47 -5.64 8.87 3.55
C VAL A 47 -4.78 9.04 4.78
N ALA A 48 -4.29 7.93 5.31
CA ALA A 48 -3.58 7.89 6.58
C ALA A 48 -2.26 7.14 6.48
N MET A 49 -1.23 7.70 7.12
CA MET A 49 0.01 6.98 7.36
C MET A 49 -0.15 6.03 8.55
N ILE A 50 0.18 4.76 8.35
CA ILE A 50 0.08 3.74 9.40
C ILE A 50 0.87 4.10 10.67
N GLN A 51 2.04 4.73 10.52
CA GLN A 51 2.88 5.18 11.63
C GLN A 51 2.24 6.31 12.44
N THR A 52 1.31 7.05 11.83
CA THR A 52 0.55 8.09 12.53
C THR A 52 -0.60 7.47 13.31
N LEU A 53 -1.25 6.44 12.74
CA LEU A 53 -2.34 5.71 13.38
C LEU A 53 -1.87 4.75 14.48
N PHE A 54 -0.65 4.22 14.39
CA PHE A 54 -0.09 3.30 15.37
C PHE A 54 1.08 3.96 16.11
N ARG A 55 0.85 4.40 17.35
CA ARG A 55 1.85 5.09 18.18
C ARG A 55 1.94 4.46 19.56
N LYS A 56 3.17 4.19 20.02
CA LYS A 56 3.46 3.63 21.36
C LYS A 56 2.63 2.37 21.69
N GLY A 57 2.35 1.54 20.70
CA GLY A 57 1.59 0.30 20.89
C GLY A 57 0.07 0.44 20.81
N VAL A 58 -0.46 1.65 20.65
CA VAL A 58 -1.89 1.98 20.60
C VAL A 58 -2.27 2.38 19.18
N VAL A 59 -3.46 1.94 18.73
CA VAL A 59 -4.06 2.35 17.45
C VAL A 59 -5.04 3.50 17.73
N ASP A 60 -5.06 4.49 16.86
CA ASP A 60 -6.02 5.60 16.91
C ASP A 60 -7.45 5.10 16.68
N ASP A 61 -8.36 5.39 17.60
CA ASP A 61 -9.75 4.93 17.57
C ASP A 61 -10.51 5.34 16.30
N CYS A 62 -10.05 6.38 15.58
CA CYS A 62 -10.69 6.79 14.33
C CYS A 62 -10.75 5.67 13.29
N VAL A 63 -9.82 4.70 13.34
CA VAL A 63 -9.77 3.54 12.43
C VAL A 63 -11.05 2.71 12.51
N ALA A 64 -11.71 2.65 13.67
CA ALA A 64 -12.94 1.89 13.86
C ALA A 64 -14.17 2.51 13.15
N GLY A 65 -14.08 3.75 12.66
CA GLY A 65 -15.19 4.46 12.00
C GLY A 65 -15.37 4.16 10.51
N TYR A 66 -14.45 3.42 9.89
CA TYR A 66 -14.45 3.20 8.45
C TYR A 66 -15.08 1.88 8.04
N GLY A 67 -15.94 1.91 7.02
CA GLY A 67 -16.55 0.71 6.43
C GLY A 67 -15.63 -0.04 5.47
N GLN A 68 -14.64 0.65 4.88
CA GLN A 68 -13.63 0.08 4.00
C GLN A 68 -12.22 0.45 4.46
N LEU A 69 -11.32 -0.53 4.38
CA LEU A 69 -9.89 -0.35 4.54
C LEU A 69 -9.18 -0.72 3.23
N ILE A 70 -8.41 0.21 2.68
CA ILE A 70 -7.51 -0.01 1.54
C ILE A 70 -6.09 0.10 2.05
N VAL A 71 -5.23 -0.82 1.66
CA VAL A 71 -3.89 -0.96 2.21
C VAL A 71 -2.90 -0.97 1.06
N ASP A 72 -2.21 0.15 0.87
CA ASP A 72 -1.23 0.30 -0.18
C ASP A 72 0.13 -0.28 0.23
N GLU A 73 0.80 -0.89 -0.73
CA GLU A 73 2.04 -1.64 -0.54
C GLU A 73 1.94 -2.61 0.65
N CYS A 74 0.86 -3.39 0.68
CA CYS A 74 0.49 -4.23 1.83
C CYS A 74 1.56 -5.28 2.20
N HIS A 75 2.54 -5.52 1.32
CA HIS A 75 3.69 -6.38 1.56
C HIS A 75 4.79 -5.75 2.42
N HIS A 76 4.90 -4.41 2.41
CA HIS A 76 5.92 -3.66 3.16
C HIS A 76 5.52 -3.37 4.59
N LEU A 77 4.22 -3.36 4.88
CA LEU A 77 3.75 -3.07 6.21
C LEU A 77 4.28 -4.13 7.18
N SER A 78 4.81 -3.67 8.31
CA SER A 78 5.17 -4.58 9.40
C SER A 78 3.91 -5.37 9.73
N ALA A 79 3.99 -6.69 9.55
CA ALA A 79 2.85 -7.58 9.75
C ALA A 79 2.16 -7.30 11.10
N LYS A 80 2.93 -6.97 12.15
CA LYS A 80 2.45 -6.60 13.48
C LYS A 80 1.70 -5.25 13.55
N SER A 81 2.20 -4.18 12.92
CA SER A 81 1.52 -2.87 13.00
C SER A 81 0.25 -2.87 12.15
N PHE A 82 0.32 -3.50 10.98
CA PHE A 82 -0.85 -3.69 10.15
C PHE A 82 -1.89 -4.59 10.80
N GLU A 83 -1.48 -5.72 11.39
CA GLU A 83 -2.38 -6.59 12.15
C GLU A 83 -3.11 -5.82 13.26
N LYS A 84 -2.40 -4.97 14.00
CA LYS A 84 -3.03 -4.16 15.05
C LYS A 84 -4.05 -3.18 14.47
N VAL A 85 -3.70 -2.45 13.41
CA VAL A 85 -4.63 -1.50 12.77
C VAL A 85 -5.84 -2.22 12.17
N ALA A 86 -5.62 -3.36 11.50
CA ALA A 86 -6.69 -4.17 10.90
C ALA A 86 -7.62 -4.77 11.97
N ARG A 87 -7.08 -5.18 13.13
CA ARG A 87 -7.86 -5.71 14.25
C ARG A 87 -8.79 -4.67 14.88
N GLU A 88 -8.34 -3.41 14.98
CA GLU A 88 -9.16 -2.32 15.50
C GLU A 88 -10.10 -1.72 14.44
N ALA A 89 -9.82 -1.98 13.14
CA ALA A 89 -10.72 -1.61 12.06
C ALA A 89 -12.01 -2.45 12.12
N LYS A 90 -13.16 -1.78 12.15
CA LYS A 90 -14.49 -2.42 12.01
C LYS A 90 -14.96 -2.48 10.55
N ALA A 91 -14.00 -2.41 9.62
CA ALA A 91 -14.28 -2.36 8.20
C ALA A 91 -14.86 -3.70 7.72
N ARG A 92 -15.99 -3.62 7.00
CA ARG A 92 -16.59 -4.79 6.33
C ARG A 92 -15.78 -5.24 5.12
N PHE A 93 -15.05 -4.31 4.50
CA PHE A 93 -14.29 -4.56 3.27
C PHE A 93 -12.83 -4.18 3.47
N VAL A 94 -11.93 -5.12 3.18
CA VAL A 94 -10.48 -4.92 3.25
C VAL A 94 -9.87 -5.24 1.90
N VAL A 95 -9.03 -4.34 1.38
CA VAL A 95 -8.34 -4.50 0.10
C VAL A 95 -6.86 -4.23 0.30
N GLY A 96 -6.02 -5.21 -0.07
CA GLY A 96 -4.57 -5.03 -0.14
C GLY A 96 -4.13 -4.78 -1.58
N LEU A 97 -3.37 -3.70 -1.80
CA LEU A 97 -2.73 -3.38 -3.07
C LEU A 97 -1.24 -3.61 -2.95
N SER A 98 -0.67 -4.34 -3.91
CA SER A 98 0.77 -4.61 -3.92
C SER A 98 1.26 -5.08 -5.29
N ALA A 99 2.45 -4.61 -5.68
CA ALA A 99 3.17 -5.16 -6.83
C ALA A 99 3.78 -6.54 -6.56
N THR A 100 4.18 -6.81 -5.31
CA THR A 100 4.76 -8.10 -4.90
C THR A 100 4.11 -8.59 -3.62
N VAL A 101 3.68 -9.85 -3.56
CA VAL A 101 3.06 -10.41 -2.34
C VAL A 101 4.06 -11.26 -1.55
N THR A 102 5.07 -11.81 -2.24
CA THR A 102 6.11 -12.66 -1.65
C THR A 102 7.15 -11.84 -0.90
N ARG A 103 7.16 -11.97 0.43
CA ARG A 103 8.25 -11.48 1.28
C ARG A 103 9.32 -12.57 1.44
N LYS A 104 10.59 -12.16 1.46
CA LYS A 104 11.75 -13.06 1.65
C LYS A 104 11.82 -13.68 3.05
N ASP A 105 11.13 -13.11 4.03
CA ASP A 105 11.11 -13.57 5.43
C ASP A 105 10.03 -14.62 5.74
N GLY A 106 9.26 -15.06 4.73
CA GLY A 106 8.24 -16.10 4.90
C GLY A 106 6.94 -15.63 5.56
N HIS A 107 6.83 -14.38 6.02
CA HIS A 107 5.66 -13.86 6.75
C HIS A 107 4.53 -13.33 5.86
N HIS A 108 4.62 -13.56 4.55
CA HIS A 108 3.57 -13.18 3.60
C HIS A 108 2.17 -13.79 3.88
N PRO A 109 2.00 -14.96 4.56
CA PRO A 109 0.67 -15.47 4.91
C PRO A 109 -0.16 -14.51 5.77
N ILE A 110 0.48 -13.63 6.54
CA ILE A 110 -0.24 -12.64 7.36
C ILE A 110 -1.01 -11.66 6.49
N VAL A 111 -0.48 -11.29 5.33
CA VAL A 111 -1.21 -10.43 4.37
C VAL A 111 -2.48 -11.11 3.91
N PHE A 112 -2.46 -12.43 3.66
CA PHE A 112 -3.66 -13.18 3.25
C PHE A 112 -4.67 -13.36 4.37
N MET A 113 -4.21 -13.53 5.61
CA MET A 113 -5.11 -13.61 6.77
C MET A 113 -5.87 -12.29 6.97
N GLN A 114 -5.24 -11.14 6.70
CA GLN A 114 -5.83 -9.83 6.92
C GLN A 114 -6.61 -9.30 5.71
N CYS A 115 -6.08 -9.46 4.50
CA CYS A 115 -6.67 -8.92 3.27
C CYS A 115 -7.46 -9.96 2.46
N GLY A 116 -7.41 -11.23 2.86
CA GLY A 116 -7.98 -12.34 2.10
C GLY A 116 -7.08 -12.82 0.95
N PRO A 117 -7.59 -13.75 0.13
CA PRO A 117 -6.84 -14.33 -0.98
C PRO A 117 -6.61 -13.31 -2.10
N ILE A 118 -5.61 -13.59 -2.94
CA ILE A 118 -5.35 -12.79 -4.15
C ILE A 118 -6.57 -12.87 -5.06
N ARG A 119 -7.21 -11.72 -5.30
CA ARG A 119 -8.36 -11.62 -6.21
C ARG A 119 -7.96 -11.42 -7.66
N TYR A 120 -6.85 -10.73 -7.90
CA TYR A 120 -6.36 -10.43 -9.23
C TYR A 120 -4.84 -10.28 -9.21
N ARG A 121 -4.17 -10.75 -10.26
CA ARG A 121 -2.72 -10.61 -10.44
C ARG A 121 -2.43 -10.23 -11.87
N VAL A 122 -1.68 -9.16 -12.03
CA VAL A 122 -1.14 -8.74 -13.32
C VAL A 122 0.23 -9.36 -13.53
N SER A 123 0.43 -10.00 -14.68
CA SER A 123 1.76 -10.45 -15.13
C SER A 123 2.41 -9.34 -15.95
N ALA A 124 3.56 -8.82 -15.49
CA ALA A 124 4.35 -7.85 -16.25
C ALA A 124 4.76 -8.40 -17.63
N ARG A 125 5.05 -9.71 -17.71
CA ARG A 125 5.35 -10.40 -18.98
C ARG A 125 4.14 -10.43 -19.92
N ALA A 126 2.95 -10.69 -19.38
CA ALA A 126 1.73 -10.68 -20.19
C ALA A 126 1.41 -9.25 -20.67
N GLN A 127 1.56 -8.24 -19.81
CA GLN A 127 1.39 -6.84 -20.24
C GLN A 127 2.45 -6.40 -21.26
N ALA A 128 3.70 -6.85 -21.11
CA ALA A 128 4.78 -6.55 -22.04
C ALA A 128 4.49 -7.04 -23.46
N ALA A 129 3.79 -8.17 -23.61
CA ALA A 129 3.42 -8.72 -24.91
C ALA A 129 2.35 -7.90 -25.65
N VAL A 130 1.59 -7.06 -24.93
CA VAL A 130 0.47 -6.28 -25.48
C VAL A 130 0.87 -4.81 -25.73
N ARG A 131 2.05 -4.38 -25.29
CA ARG A 131 2.51 -3.00 -25.46
C ARG A 131 2.94 -2.75 -26.91
N PRO A 132 2.59 -1.59 -27.52
CA PRO A 132 2.92 -1.28 -28.91
C PRO A 132 4.40 -0.87 -29.11
N PHE A 133 5.30 -1.21 -28.19
CA PHE A 133 6.71 -0.82 -28.24
C PHE A 133 7.66 -1.97 -27.89
N ARG A 134 8.80 -2.01 -28.57
CA ARG A 134 9.80 -3.08 -28.48
C ARG A 134 10.67 -2.91 -27.22
N HIS A 135 10.66 -3.90 -26.34
CA HIS A 135 11.60 -3.95 -25.21
C HIS A 135 12.97 -4.43 -25.70
N THR A 136 14.00 -3.60 -25.54
CA THR A 136 15.39 -3.92 -25.93
C THR A 136 16.28 -3.79 -24.70
N VAL A 137 17.08 -4.83 -24.41
CA VAL A 137 18.05 -4.84 -23.31
C VAL A 137 19.43 -4.51 -23.89
N PHE A 138 20.00 -3.40 -23.46
CA PHE A 138 21.40 -3.05 -23.78
C PHE A 138 22.26 -3.44 -22.58
N VAL A 139 23.03 -4.52 -22.73
CA VAL A 139 24.02 -4.91 -21.73
C VAL A 139 25.20 -3.97 -21.86
N GLN A 140 25.50 -3.21 -20.79
CA GLN A 140 26.71 -2.42 -20.65
C GLN A 140 27.62 -3.11 -19.63
N PRO A 141 28.64 -3.87 -20.09
CA PRO A 141 29.60 -4.48 -19.20
C PRO A 141 30.33 -3.39 -18.41
N THR A 142 30.31 -3.49 -17.09
CA THR A 142 31.10 -2.61 -16.23
C THR A 142 32.35 -3.35 -15.77
N ALA A 143 33.38 -2.62 -15.32
CA ALA A 143 34.58 -3.22 -14.71
C ALA A 143 34.29 -3.92 -13.36
N PHE A 144 33.04 -3.89 -12.88
CA PHE A 144 32.63 -4.50 -11.63
C PHE A 144 32.76 -6.02 -11.68
N ARG A 145 33.66 -6.57 -10.85
CA ARG A 145 33.79 -8.00 -10.65
C ARG A 145 33.14 -8.38 -9.32
N SER A 146 32.07 -9.17 -9.38
CA SER A 146 31.50 -9.79 -8.17
C SER A 146 32.55 -10.71 -7.55
N LEU A 147 32.87 -10.50 -6.28
CA LEU A 147 33.75 -11.39 -5.50
C LEU A 147 33.07 -12.73 -5.13
N ARG A 148 31.77 -12.90 -5.47
CA ARG A 148 31.03 -14.14 -5.23
C ARG A 148 30.83 -14.90 -6.55
N PRO A 149 31.11 -16.21 -6.60
CA PRO A 149 30.81 -17.03 -7.75
C PRO A 149 29.30 -17.04 -8.03
N ALA A 150 28.94 -16.99 -9.31
CA ALA A 150 27.55 -17.16 -9.73
C ALA A 150 27.10 -18.59 -9.41
N VAL A 151 25.99 -18.73 -8.68
CA VAL A 151 25.37 -20.03 -8.44
C VAL A 151 24.64 -20.42 -9.73
N ALA A 152 24.96 -21.60 -10.25
CA ALA A 152 24.34 -22.20 -11.44
C ALA A 152 22.88 -22.60 -11.19
#